data_AF-A0A9P6QJU9-F1
#
_entry.id   AF-A0A9P6QJU9-F1
#
_cell.length_a   1.000
_cell.length_b   1.000
_cell.length_c   1.000
_cell.angle_alpha   90.00
_cell.angle_beta   90.00
_cell.angle_gamma   90.00
#
_symmetry.space_group_name_H-M   'P 1'
#
loop_
_entity.id
_entity.type
_entity.pdbx_description
1 polymer ?
#
loop_
_entity_poly.entity_id
_entity_poly.type
_entity_poly.pdbx_seq_one_letter_code
_entity_poly.pdbx_strand_id
1 'polypeptide(L)'
;MVDRDKLDELVNEGFTSLGLDYATRLALAIFGRQDGNPVVKYSHFSDKNTWRAEFFGPQPEVRLLRESSPLTRTGNLFRFVHRSMLEYFLSRAIYSPINTTDDDDDLQAIDESATPPSLSSAASLLDADGPLFRMNLLSEPSIIQFLCDR
;
A
#
# COMPACT_ATOMS: atom_id res chain seq x y z
N MET A 1 27.33 6.32 4.91
CA MET A 1 27.68 5.69 3.61
C MET A 1 26.56 4.78 3.18
N VAL A 2 26.25 3.73 3.95
CA VAL A 2 25.19 2.73 3.65
C VAL A 2 23.83 3.32 3.21
N ASP A 3 23.31 4.35 3.89
CA ASP A 3 21.99 4.91 3.53
C ASP A 3 21.99 5.71 2.23
N ARG A 4 23.11 6.32 1.86
CA ARG A 4 23.22 7.10 0.63
C ARG A 4 23.32 6.17 -0.57
N ASP A 5 24.14 5.14 -0.46
CA ASP A 5 24.30 4.13 -1.49
C ASP A 5 22.95 3.42 -1.74
N LYS A 6 22.21 3.09 -0.68
CA LYS A 6 20.89 2.47 -0.82
C LYS A 6 19.84 3.41 -1.39
N LEU A 7 19.89 4.70 -1.05
CA LEU A 7 19.01 5.70 -1.67
C LEU A 7 19.27 5.80 -3.18
N ASP A 8 20.54 5.83 -3.59
CA ASP A 8 20.92 5.89 -5.00
C ASP A 8 20.41 4.65 -5.77
N GLU A 9 20.50 3.45 -5.18
CA GLU A 9 19.87 2.24 -5.73
C GLU A 9 18.35 2.41 -5.91
N LEU A 10 17.63 2.83 -4.87
CA LEU A 10 16.18 3.00 -4.96
C LEU A 10 15.77 4.10 -5.95
N VAL A 11 16.57 5.15 -6.10
CA VAL A 11 16.34 6.19 -7.11
C VAL A 11 16.49 5.62 -8.52
N ASN A 12 17.53 4.81 -8.76
CA ASN A 12 17.74 4.14 -10.06
C ASN A 12 16.62 3.15 -10.40
N GLU A 13 16.02 2.51 -9.39
CA GLU A 13 14.91 1.56 -9.55
C GLU A 13 13.52 2.23 -9.62
N GLY A 14 13.45 3.56 -9.48
CA GLY A 14 12.19 4.29 -9.48
C GLY A 14 11.62 4.50 -8.08
N PHE A 15 12.28 5.32 -7.27
CA PHE A 15 11.91 5.57 -5.87
C PHE A 15 10.41 5.87 -5.65
N THR A 16 9.81 6.63 -6.57
CA THR A 16 8.37 6.98 -6.50
C THR A 16 7.47 5.75 -6.65
N SER A 17 7.74 4.85 -7.61
CA SER A 17 6.94 3.63 -7.78
C SER A 17 7.12 2.70 -6.59
N LEU A 18 8.34 2.55 -6.08
CA LEU A 18 8.65 1.76 -4.88
C LEU A 18 7.97 2.29 -3.62
N GLY A 19 7.99 3.62 -3.40
CA GLY A 19 7.30 4.23 -2.26
C GLY A 19 5.78 4.08 -2.34
N LEU A 20 5.24 4.16 -3.55
CA LEU A 20 3.83 4.02 -3.82
C LEU A 20 3.36 2.56 -3.67
N ASP A 21 4.16 1.60 -4.13
CA ASP A 21 3.96 0.16 -3.90
C ASP A 21 4.02 -0.16 -2.39
N TYR A 22 5.05 0.32 -1.69
CA TYR A 22 5.18 0.18 -0.24
C TYR A 22 3.93 0.66 0.51
N ALA A 23 3.43 1.87 0.19
CA ALA A 23 2.25 2.43 0.85
C ALA A 23 0.97 1.62 0.53
N THR A 24 0.86 1.11 -0.70
CA THR A 24 -0.24 0.27 -1.17
C THR A 24 -0.26 -1.08 -0.44
N ARG A 25 0.88 -1.78 -0.36
CA ARG A 25 1.03 -3.03 0.39
C ARG A 25 0.80 -2.84 1.88
N LEU A 26 1.27 -1.73 2.46
CA LEU A 26 1.02 -1.42 3.86
C LEU A 26 -0.47 -1.22 4.15
N ALA A 27 -1.20 -0.53 3.26
CA ALA A 27 -2.64 -0.35 3.39
C ALA A 27 -3.38 -1.70 3.35
N LEU A 28 -3.07 -2.56 2.39
CA LEU A 28 -3.60 -3.92 2.32
C LEU A 28 -3.34 -4.72 3.60
N ALA A 29 -2.11 -4.65 4.13
CA ALA A 29 -1.74 -5.36 5.34
C ALA A 29 -2.50 -4.85 6.57
N ILE A 30 -2.70 -3.53 6.70
CA ILE A 30 -3.49 -2.92 7.78
C ILE A 30 -4.93 -3.43 7.74
N PHE A 31 -5.57 -3.42 6.58
CA PHE A 31 -6.95 -3.91 6.47
C PHE A 31 -7.05 -5.42 6.66
N GLY A 32 -6.18 -6.20 6.03
CA GLY A 32 -6.22 -7.66 6.10
C GLY A 32 -5.78 -8.24 7.45
N ARG A 33 -4.93 -7.55 8.22
CA ARG A 33 -4.36 -8.07 9.48
C ARG A 33 -4.83 -7.33 10.74
N GLN A 34 -5.41 -6.13 10.61
CA GLN A 34 -5.88 -5.32 11.74
C GLN A 34 -7.31 -4.79 11.55
N ASP A 35 -8.09 -5.37 10.63
CA ASP A 35 -9.49 -5.00 10.41
C ASP A 35 -9.67 -3.49 10.11
N GLY A 36 -8.70 -2.91 9.39
CA GLY A 36 -8.72 -1.50 9.01
C GLY A 36 -8.36 -0.52 10.14
N ASN A 37 -7.91 -1.00 11.30
CA ASN A 37 -7.42 -0.12 12.37
C ASN A 37 -6.15 0.63 11.90
N PRO A 38 -6.19 1.96 11.75
CA PRO A 38 -5.13 2.72 11.09
C PRO A 38 -3.83 2.83 11.89
N VAL A 39 -3.83 2.40 13.16
CA VAL A 39 -2.67 2.53 14.06
C VAL A 39 -1.93 1.20 14.18
N VAL A 40 -0.71 1.16 13.65
CA VAL A 40 0.21 0.02 13.75
C VAL A 40 1.18 0.26 14.89
N LYS A 41 1.17 -0.64 15.88
CA LYS A 41 2.20 -0.67 16.94
C LYS A 41 3.33 -1.60 16.51
N TYR A 42 4.56 -1.10 16.48
CA TYR A 42 5.73 -1.90 16.12
C TYR A 42 6.88 -1.72 17.12
N SER A 43 7.32 -2.82 17.71
CA SER A 43 8.53 -2.94 18.51
C SER A 43 9.44 -3.98 17.89
N HIS A 44 10.67 -3.59 17.51
CA HIS A 44 11.59 -4.49 16.80
C HIS A 44 11.80 -5.84 17.50
N PHE A 45 11.96 -5.84 18.82
CA PHE A 45 12.16 -7.07 19.60
C PHE A 45 10.93 -7.99 19.63
N SER A 46 9.73 -7.40 19.67
CA SER A 46 8.47 -8.15 19.82
C SER A 46 7.88 -8.58 18.48
N ASP A 47 8.06 -7.76 17.45
CA ASP A 47 7.37 -7.87 16.17
C ASP A 47 8.27 -8.40 15.04
N LYS A 48 9.54 -8.77 15.32
CA LYS A 48 10.52 -9.22 14.31
C LYS A 48 10.03 -10.35 13.39
N ASN A 49 9.12 -11.20 13.88
CA ASN A 49 8.59 -12.36 13.16
C ASN A 49 7.13 -12.14 12.73
N THR A 50 6.65 -10.91 12.73
CA THR A 50 5.29 -10.54 12.32
C THR A 50 5.33 -9.81 10.99
N TRP A 51 4.18 -9.72 10.32
CA TRP A 51 4.02 -8.93 9.08
C TRP A 51 4.49 -7.47 9.24
N ARG A 52 4.45 -6.92 10.46
CA ARG A 52 4.87 -5.53 10.73
C ARG A 52 6.36 -5.35 10.49
N ALA A 53 7.19 -6.39 10.63
CA ALA A 53 8.63 -6.27 10.39
C ALA A 53 8.96 -5.97 8.92
N GLU A 54 8.10 -6.38 7.98
CA GLU A 54 8.24 -6.08 6.55
C GLU A 54 8.18 -4.57 6.28
N PHE A 55 7.36 -3.84 7.03
CA PHE A 55 7.12 -2.40 6.82
C PHE A 55 7.87 -1.51 7.81
N PHE A 56 8.09 -1.99 9.03
CA PHE A 56 8.65 -1.17 10.12
C PHE A 56 10.04 -1.62 10.56
N GLY A 57 10.62 -2.61 9.87
CA GLY A 57 11.93 -3.18 10.13
C GLY A 57 13.10 -2.18 10.08
N PRO A 58 14.28 -2.59 10.58
CA PRO A 58 15.49 -1.76 10.59
C PRO A 58 16.25 -1.78 9.26
N GLN A 59 15.81 -2.57 8.27
CA GLN A 59 16.47 -2.64 6.97
C GLN A 59 16.53 -1.24 6.33
N PRO A 60 17.69 -0.82 5.78
CA PRO A 60 17.86 0.53 5.23
C PRO A 60 16.80 0.92 4.20
N GLU A 61 16.48 0.00 3.29
CA GLU A 61 15.44 0.18 2.27
C GLU A 61 14.05 0.42 2.87
N VAL A 62 13.60 -0.50 3.72
CA VAL A 62 12.30 -0.40 4.42
C VAL A 62 12.22 0.89 5.22
N ARG A 63 13.32 1.26 5.90
CA ARG A 63 13.41 2.52 6.64
C ARG A 63 13.27 3.73 5.72
N LEU A 64 13.97 3.78 4.60
CA LEU A 64 13.91 4.88 3.63
C LEU A 64 12.50 5.02 3.05
N LEU A 65 11.90 3.91 2.61
CA LEU A 65 10.53 3.89 2.07
C LEU A 65 9.49 4.31 3.11
N ARG A 66 9.65 3.87 4.36
CA ARG A 66 8.79 4.31 5.47
C ARG A 66 8.95 5.79 5.77
N GLU A 67 10.17 6.31 5.75
CA GLU A 67 10.46 7.73 6.05
C GLU A 67 10.03 8.66 4.92
N SER A 68 9.96 8.17 3.68
CA SER A 68 9.38 8.91 2.55
C SER A 68 7.86 8.76 2.42
N SER A 69 7.25 7.83 3.16
CA SER A 69 5.80 7.61 3.12
C SER A 69 5.05 8.64 3.96
N PRO A 70 3.76 8.91 3.66
CA PRO A 70 2.93 9.83 4.44
C PRO A 70 2.47 9.18 5.77
N LEU A 71 3.44 8.82 6.60
CA LEU A 71 3.26 8.20 7.91
C LEU A 71 3.70 9.18 9.00
N THR A 72 2.94 9.21 10.09
CA THR A 72 3.33 9.84 11.34
C THR A 72 3.78 8.77 12.32
N ARG A 73 4.80 9.11 13.13
CA ARG A 73 5.34 8.25 14.18
C ARG A 73 5.18 8.92 15.54
N THR A 74 4.54 8.24 16.47
CA THR A 74 4.48 8.64 17.90
C THR A 74 5.03 7.50 18.75
N GLY A 75 6.31 7.58 19.12
CA GLY A 75 7.00 6.50 19.81
C GLY A 75 7.12 5.24 18.93
N ASN A 76 6.41 4.18 19.29
CA ASN A 76 6.33 2.92 18.55
C ASN A 76 5.01 2.74 17.79
N LEU A 77 4.20 3.80 17.69
CA LEU A 77 2.96 3.81 16.92
C LEU A 77 3.20 4.50 15.59
N PHE A 78 2.71 3.88 14.53
CA PHE A 78 2.76 4.36 13.16
C PHE A 78 1.34 4.44 12.62
N ARG A 79 1.03 5.52 11.91
CA ARG A 79 -0.25 5.67 11.21
C ARG A 79 -0.06 6.58 10.01
N PHE A 80 -0.87 6.41 8.97
CA PHE A 80 -0.96 7.40 7.91
C PHE A 80 -1.31 8.78 8.48
N VAL A 81 -0.82 9.85 7.85
CA VAL A 81 -1.07 11.24 8.29
C VAL A 81 -2.58 11.49 8.46
N HIS A 82 -3.38 10.90 7.58
CA HIS A 82 -4.83 10.94 7.64
C HIS A 82 -5.44 9.60 7.22
N ARG A 83 -6.66 9.29 7.68
CA ARG A 83 -7.39 8.06 7.33
C ARG A 83 -7.63 7.95 5.82
N SER A 84 -7.93 9.08 5.16
CA SER A 84 -8.13 9.11 3.71
C SER A 84 -6.90 8.68 2.89
N MET A 85 -5.67 8.82 3.42
CA MET A 85 -4.48 8.31 2.74
C MET A 85 -4.45 6.78 2.77
N LEU A 86 -4.74 6.19 3.93
CA LEU A 86 -4.85 4.74 4.08
C LEU A 86 -5.92 4.18 3.12
N GLU A 87 -7.07 4.84 3.07
CA GLU A 87 -8.18 4.48 2.18
C GLU A 87 -7.80 4.64 0.71
N TYR A 88 -7.16 5.75 0.33
CA TYR A 88 -6.68 5.98 -1.03
C TYR A 88 -5.73 4.88 -1.51
N PHE A 89 -4.74 4.51 -0.70
CA PHE A 89 -3.80 3.44 -1.07
C PHE A 89 -4.48 2.08 -1.14
N LEU A 90 -5.48 1.81 -0.30
CA LEU A 90 -6.28 0.60 -0.42
C LEU A 90 -7.12 0.61 -1.71
N SER A 91 -7.82 1.70 -2.02
CA SER A 91 -8.55 1.84 -3.27
C SER A 91 -7.63 1.65 -4.47
N ARG A 92 -6.41 2.17 -4.40
CA ARG A 92 -5.40 1.96 -5.44
C ARG A 92 -5.02 0.49 -5.60
N ALA A 93 -4.84 -0.24 -4.50
CA ALA A 93 -4.57 -1.68 -4.53
C ALA A 93 -5.68 -2.48 -5.22
N ILE A 94 -6.93 -2.08 -5.00
CA ILE A 94 -8.13 -2.74 -5.51
C ILE A 94 -8.31 -2.47 -7.02
N TYR A 95 -8.08 -1.24 -7.46
CA TYR A 95 -8.35 -0.80 -8.83
C TYR A 95 -7.16 -0.93 -9.78
N SER A 96 -5.95 -0.89 -9.25
CA SER A 96 -4.71 -1.13 -9.98
C SER A 96 -3.94 -2.13 -9.15
N PRO A 97 -4.25 -3.44 -9.26
CA PRO A 97 -3.40 -4.45 -8.66
C PRO A 97 -2.00 -4.20 -9.23
N ILE A 98 -1.10 -3.70 -8.39
CA ILE A 98 0.31 -3.67 -8.72
C ILE A 98 0.63 -5.15 -8.89
N ASN A 99 1.11 -5.53 -10.09
CA ASN A 99 1.50 -6.90 -10.40
C ASN A 99 2.67 -7.28 -9.49
N THR A 100 2.40 -7.64 -8.24
CA THR A 100 3.30 -8.46 -7.42
C THR A 100 3.13 -9.89 -7.90
N THR A 101 3.58 -10.16 -9.12
CA THR A 101 3.89 -11.50 -9.59
C THR A 101 5.35 -11.74 -9.27
N ASP A 102 5.61 -12.54 -8.23
CA ASP A 102 6.59 -13.60 -8.43
C ASP A 102 6.02 -14.48 -9.56
N ASP A 103 6.85 -14.71 -10.57
CA ASP A 103 6.66 -15.52 -11.78
C ASP A 103 5.98 -14.83 -12.98
N ASP A 104 6.88 -14.51 -13.93
CA ASP A 104 6.79 -14.44 -15.39
C ASP A 104 5.88 -13.41 -16.11
N ASP A 105 6.56 -12.79 -17.08
CA ASP A 105 6.13 -12.04 -18.26
C ASP A 105 5.73 -10.54 -18.18
N ASP A 106 6.54 -9.81 -18.95
CA ASP A 106 6.35 -8.51 -19.60
C ASP A 106 6.22 -7.24 -18.73
N LEU A 107 7.38 -6.59 -18.61
CA LEU A 107 7.54 -5.15 -18.41
C LEU A 107 6.75 -4.38 -19.48
N GLN A 108 5.54 -3.94 -19.15
CA GLN A 108 4.93 -2.80 -19.84
C GLN A 108 4.94 -1.60 -18.90
N ALA A 109 5.78 -0.63 -19.28
CA ALA A 109 5.81 0.70 -18.72
C ALA A 109 4.38 1.25 -18.64
N ILE A 110 4.05 1.82 -17.48
CA ILE A 110 2.75 2.41 -17.20
C ILE A 110 2.63 3.65 -18.10
N ASP A 111 1.94 3.48 -19.22
CA ASP A 111 1.41 4.59 -20.01
C ASP A 111 0.25 5.21 -19.24
N GLU A 112 0.32 6.51 -18.96
CA GLU A 112 -0.72 7.33 -18.33
C GLU A 112 -1.93 7.57 -19.26
N SER A 113 -2.17 6.69 -20.24
CA SER A 113 -3.36 6.73 -21.09
C SER A 113 -4.41 5.72 -20.58
N ALA A 114 -5.49 6.26 -20.04
CA ALA A 114 -6.60 5.55 -19.43
C ALA A 114 -7.13 4.39 -20.30
N THR A 115 -6.84 3.16 -19.91
CA THR A 115 -7.66 2.00 -20.28
C THR A 115 -8.56 1.69 -19.08
N PRO A 116 -9.90 1.76 -19.21
CA PRO A 116 -10.78 1.43 -18.10
C PRO A 116 -10.53 -0.03 -17.67
N PRO A 117 -10.68 -0.35 -16.36
CA PRO A 117 -10.58 -1.74 -15.93
C PRO A 117 -11.55 -2.59 -16.76
N SER A 118 -11.05 -3.67 -17.36
CA SER A 118 -11.89 -4.62 -18.09
C SER A 118 -13.12 -4.96 -17.25
N LEU A 119 -14.32 -4.94 -17.85
CA LEU A 119 -15.60 -5.16 -17.17
C LEU A 119 -15.62 -6.46 -16.33
N SER A 120 -14.77 -7.42 -16.67
CA SER A 120 -14.57 -8.66 -15.90
C SER A 120 -13.90 -8.43 -14.53
N SER A 121 -12.96 -7.49 -14.42
CA SER A 121 -12.27 -7.17 -13.16
C SER A 121 -13.17 -6.36 -12.22
N ALA A 122 -13.93 -5.39 -12.77
CA ALA A 122 -14.93 -4.64 -12.02
C ALA A 122 -16.06 -5.54 -11.47
N ALA A 123 -16.47 -6.56 -12.22
CA ALA A 123 -17.45 -7.54 -11.76
C ALA A 123 -16.93 -8.38 -10.57
N SER A 124 -15.64 -8.75 -10.55
CA SER A 124 -15.01 -9.44 -9.41
C SER A 124 -14.83 -8.54 -8.19
N LEU A 125 -14.66 -7.22 -8.38
CA LEU A 125 -14.61 -6.25 -7.28
C LEU A 125 -15.96 -6.05 -6.60
N LEU A 126 -17.05 -6.15 -7.38
CA LEU A 126 -18.43 -5.97 -6.94
C LEU A 126 -19.11 -7.29 -6.53
N ASP A 127 -18.40 -8.41 -6.56
CA ASP A 127 -18.90 -9.67 -6.03
C ASP A 127 -19.08 -9.58 -4.50
N ALA A 128 -20.05 -10.29 -3.93
CA ALA A 128 -20.30 -10.25 -2.49
C ALA A 128 -19.10 -10.78 -1.67
N ASP A 129 -18.24 -11.58 -2.30
CA ASP A 129 -16.95 -12.05 -1.80
C ASP A 129 -15.75 -11.16 -2.20
N GLY A 130 -16.00 -10.08 -2.94
CA GLY A 130 -15.00 -9.13 -3.41
C GLY A 130 -14.39 -8.29 -2.27
N PRO A 131 -13.20 -7.72 -2.48
CA PRO A 131 -12.48 -6.96 -1.46
C PRO A 131 -13.28 -5.75 -0.95
N LEU A 132 -14.13 -5.16 -1.78
CA LEU A 132 -15.03 -4.05 -1.43
C LEU A 132 -16.03 -4.43 -0.31
N PHE A 133 -16.56 -5.65 -0.37
CA PHE A 133 -17.55 -6.15 0.60
C PHE A 133 -16.87 -6.77 1.83
N ARG A 134 -15.77 -7.51 1.64
CA ARG A 134 -15.02 -8.14 2.74
C ARG A 134 -14.42 -7.14 3.74
N MET A 135 -14.03 -5.96 3.27
CA MET A 135 -13.41 -4.93 4.10
C MET A 135 -14.39 -3.82 4.52
N ASN A 136 -15.70 -4.00 4.29
CA ASN A 136 -16.75 -3.02 4.57
C ASN A 136 -16.44 -1.61 4.00
N LEU A 137 -15.81 -1.55 2.82
CA LEU A 137 -15.26 -0.32 2.25
C LEU A 137 -16.35 0.64 1.77
N LEU A 138 -17.55 0.13 1.52
CA LEU A 138 -18.74 0.92 1.17
C LEU A 138 -19.34 1.66 2.37
N SER A 139 -18.82 1.49 3.59
CA SER A 139 -19.24 2.27 4.75
C SER A 139 -18.52 3.63 4.84
N GLU A 140 -17.43 3.83 4.09
CA GLU A 140 -16.57 5.01 4.19
C GLU A 140 -16.86 6.03 3.07
N PRO A 141 -17.28 7.27 3.40
CA PRO A 141 -17.65 8.28 2.41
C PRO A 141 -16.51 8.67 1.45
N SER A 142 -15.26 8.68 1.93
CA SER A 142 -14.09 9.05 1.12
C SER A 142 -13.75 8.01 0.06
N ILE A 143 -13.98 6.73 0.35
CA ILE A 143 -13.83 5.66 -0.64
C ILE A 143 -14.90 5.82 -1.71
N ILE A 144 -16.17 5.99 -1.32
CA ILE A 144 -17.27 6.20 -2.27
C ILE A 144 -16.98 7.39 -3.19
N GLN A 145 -16.54 8.53 -2.62
CA GLN A 145 -16.21 9.71 -3.42
C GLN A 145 -15.08 9.43 -4.42
N PHE A 146 -14.00 8.77 -4.00
CA PHE A 146 -12.92 8.38 -4.90
C PHE A 146 -13.39 7.46 -6.03
N LEU A 147 -14.34 6.56 -5.76
CA LEU A 147 -14.93 5.69 -6.77
C LEU A 147 -15.86 6.45 -7.74
N CYS A 148 -16.50 7.53 -7.29
CA CYS A 148 -17.43 8.32 -8.09
C CYS A 148 -16.77 9.43 -8.92
N ASP A 149 -15.62 9.96 -8.49
CA ASP A 149 -14.93 11.09 -9.15
C ASP A 149 -14.12 10.67 -10.41
N ARG A 150 -14.31 9.45 -10.92
CA ARG A 150 -13.63 8.88 -12.10
C ARG A 150 -14.62 8.43 -13.17
#